data_AF-A0A3M2CU80-F1
#
_entry.id   AF-A0A3M2CU80-F1
#
_cell.length_a   1.000
_cell.length_b   1.000
_cell.length_c   1.000
_cell.angle_alpha   90.00
_cell.angle_beta   90.00
_cell.angle_gamma   90.00
#
_symmetry.space_group_name_H-M   'P 1'
#
loop_
_entity.id
_entity.type
_entity.pdbx_description
1 polymer ?
#
loop_
_entity_poly.entity_id
_entity_poly.type
_entity_poly.pdbx_seq_one_letter_code
_entity_poly.pdbx_strand_id
1 'polypeptide(L)'
;MLMDEKGFILIGVIVRRSAQALTVWLKGSGSLRYHATAMDAQRLALDFPGGRSVLQQSMMAVHHPLLARIRIGTDRRGLRVVFETESRIRYAIRPRPQALAIQFQPARKR
;
A
#
# COMPACT_ATOMS: atom_id res chain seq x y z
N MET A 1 -18.05 -26.70 -2.98
CA MET A 1 -18.24 -25.50 -2.15
C MET A 1 -16.94 -24.71 -2.21
N LEU A 2 -16.80 -23.79 -3.17
CA LEU A 2 -15.66 -22.88 -3.18
C LEU A 2 -15.84 -21.95 -1.98
N MET A 3 -14.92 -22.02 -1.02
CA MET A 3 -14.84 -20.96 -0.02
C MET A 3 -14.50 -19.68 -0.76
N ASP A 4 -15.44 -18.73 -0.81
CA ASP A 4 -15.16 -17.35 -1.21
C ASP A 4 -14.04 -16.86 -0.29
N GLU A 5 -12.81 -16.90 -0.79
CA GLU A 5 -11.66 -16.37 -0.08
C GLU A 5 -11.87 -14.86 0.01
N LYS A 6 -12.39 -14.40 1.16
CA LYS A 6 -12.71 -12.99 1.37
C LYS A 6 -11.44 -12.17 1.10
N GLY A 7 -11.49 -11.29 0.11
CA GLY A 7 -10.39 -10.41 -0.25
C GLY A 7 -9.96 -9.53 0.92
N PHE A 8 -8.77 -8.94 0.82
CA PHE A 8 -8.18 -8.14 1.90
C PHE A 8 -9.11 -7.01 2.35
N ILE A 9 -9.38 -6.95 3.66
CA ILE A 9 -10.16 -5.89 4.30
C ILE A 9 -9.17 -4.94 4.99
N LEU A 10 -8.95 -3.77 4.40
CA LEU A 10 -8.08 -2.73 4.97
C LEU A 10 -8.79 -2.02 6.12
N ILE A 11 -8.25 -2.19 7.34
CA ILE A 11 -8.78 -1.59 8.59
C ILE A 11 -7.93 -0.45 9.13
N GLY A 12 -6.70 -0.29 8.63
CA GLY A 12 -5.79 0.72 9.15
C GLY A 12 -4.60 0.93 8.25
N VAL A 13 -4.07 2.15 8.27
CA VAL A 13 -2.79 2.49 7.64
C VAL A 13 -1.91 3.11 8.71
N ILE A 14 -0.76 2.49 8.97
CA ILE A 14 0.25 3.02 9.91
C ILE A 14 1.49 3.38 9.13
N VAL A 15 1.97 4.61 9.30
CA VAL A 15 3.16 5.10 8.63
C VAL A 15 4.27 5.30 9.65
N ARG A 16 5.36 4.55 9.52
CA ARG A 16 6.58 4.71 10.34
C ARG A 16 7.66 5.39 9.50
N ARG A 17 8.05 6.59 9.92
CA ARG A 17 9.04 7.43 9.24
C ARG A 17 10.40 7.26 9.92
N SER A 18 11.47 7.29 9.14
CA SER A 18 12.84 7.52 9.60
C SER A 18 13.51 8.52 8.65
N ALA A 19 14.68 9.04 9.00
CA ALA A 19 15.35 10.05 8.17
C ALA A 19 15.62 9.60 6.71
N GLN A 20 15.82 8.31 6.48
CA GLN A 20 16.23 7.77 5.18
C GLN A 20 15.32 6.67 4.63
N ALA A 21 14.27 6.32 5.36
CA ALA A 21 13.36 5.25 4.97
C ALA A 21 11.97 5.49 5.53
N LEU A 22 11.00 4.80 4.93
CA LEU A 22 9.62 4.83 5.36
C LEU A 22 9.07 3.42 5.32
N THR A 23 8.28 3.02 6.31
CA THR A 23 7.49 1.79 6.24
C THR A 23 6.02 2.12 6.40
N VAL A 24 5.22 1.77 5.40
CA VAL A 24 3.76 1.79 5.48
C VAL A 24 3.25 0.40 5.81
N TRP A 25 2.39 0.31 6.81
CA TRP A 25 1.71 -0.91 7.19
C TRP A 25 0.24 -0.77 6.83
N LEU A 26 -0.21 -1.59 5.87
CA LEU A 26 -1.62 -1.79 5.59
C LEU A 26 -2.13 -2.87 6.55
N LYS A 27 -2.84 -2.47 7.59
CA LYS A 27 -3.45 -3.37 8.59
C LYS A 27 -4.77 -3.88 8.07
N GLY A 28 -5.03 -5.18 8.22
CA GLY A 28 -6.24 -5.77 7.70
C GLY A 28 -6.32 -7.27 7.90
N SER A 29 -7.41 -7.84 7.44
CA SER A 29 -7.66 -9.28 7.50
C SER A 29 -8.14 -9.81 6.15
N GLY A 30 -8.30 -11.12 6.03
CA GLY A 30 -8.63 -11.78 4.76
C GLY A 30 -7.40 -12.12 3.92
N SER A 31 -7.63 -12.50 2.67
CA SER A 31 -6.58 -12.93 1.76
C SER A 31 -5.60 -11.80 1.46
N LEU A 32 -4.30 -12.02 1.69
CA LEU A 32 -3.23 -11.09 1.30
C LEU A 32 -2.77 -11.32 -0.15
N ARG A 33 -3.68 -11.72 -1.04
CA ARG A 33 -3.42 -11.74 -2.47
C ARG A 33 -3.41 -10.32 -3.01
N TYR A 34 -2.31 -9.90 -3.61
CA TYR A 34 -2.17 -8.57 -4.21
C TYR A 34 -1.35 -8.60 -5.50
N HIS A 35 -1.55 -7.58 -6.32
CA HIS A 35 -0.70 -7.27 -7.48
C HIS A 35 -0.03 -5.91 -7.24
N ALA A 36 1.30 -5.87 -7.37
CA ALA A 36 2.08 -4.65 -7.26
C ALA A 36 2.46 -4.14 -8.65
N THR A 37 2.09 -2.89 -8.95
CA THR A 37 2.34 -2.27 -10.25
C THR A 37 3.03 -0.93 -10.05
N ALA A 38 4.21 -0.75 -10.64
CA ALA A 38 4.77 0.58 -10.84
C ALA A 38 4.00 1.24 -11.99
N MET A 39 3.15 2.23 -11.70
CA MET A 39 2.32 2.88 -12.71
C MET A 39 3.16 3.84 -13.57
N ASP A 40 4.13 4.51 -12.94
CA ASP A 40 5.12 5.38 -13.56
C ASP A 40 6.34 5.50 -12.62
N ALA A 41 7.23 6.47 -12.88
CA ALA A 41 8.43 6.69 -12.08
C ALA A 41 8.15 7.14 -10.63
N GLN A 42 6.92 7.54 -10.31
CA GLN A 42 6.53 8.17 -9.05
C GLN A 42 5.28 7.56 -8.40
N ARG A 43 4.73 6.46 -8.93
CA ARG A 43 3.54 5.81 -8.37
C ARG A 43 3.68 4.31 -8.30
N LEU A 44 3.50 3.78 -7.09
CA LEU A 44 3.32 2.36 -6.83
C LEU A 44 1.86 2.09 -6.48
N ALA A 45 1.21 1.18 -7.19
CA ALA A 45 -0.14 0.71 -6.86
C ALA A 45 -0.10 -0.72 -6.34
N LEU A 46 -0.87 -0.98 -5.29
CA LEU A 46 -1.20 -2.33 -4.81
C LEU A 46 -2.69 -2.57 -5.01
N ASP A 47 -2.99 -3.58 -5.82
CA ASP A 47 -4.34 -4.03 -6.12
C ASP A 47 -4.66 -5.30 -5.34
N PHE A 48 -5.77 -5.29 -4.61
CA PHE A 48 -6.27 -6.41 -3.81
C PHE A 48 -7.62 -6.87 -4.42
N PRO A 49 -7.62 -7.91 -5.27
CA PRO A 49 -8.84 -8.42 -5.90
C PRO A 49 -9.89 -8.81 -4.86
N GLY A 50 -11.13 -8.34 -5.04
CA GLY A 50 -12.22 -8.57 -4.07
C GLY A 50 -12.00 -7.93 -2.69
N GLY A 51 -10.93 -7.14 -2.54
CA GLY A 51 -10.62 -6.40 -1.32
C GLY A 51 -11.53 -5.19 -1.14
N ARG A 52 -11.59 -4.68 0.09
CA ARG A 52 -12.36 -3.50 0.48
C ARG A 52 -11.66 -2.72 1.58
N SER A 53 -12.02 -1.45 1.77
CA SER A 53 -11.56 -0.67 2.92
C SER A 53 -12.72 -0.27 3.82
N VAL A 54 -12.50 -0.31 5.13
CA VAL A 54 -13.41 0.30 6.12
C VAL A 54 -12.98 1.73 6.49
N LEU A 55 -11.86 2.21 5.92
CA LEU A 55 -11.37 3.55 6.17
C LEU A 55 -12.25 4.55 5.41
N GLN A 56 -12.73 5.56 6.12
CA GLN A 56 -13.54 6.63 5.52
C GLN A 56 -12.68 7.59 4.67
N GLN A 57 -11.41 7.75 5.02
CA GLN A 57 -10.47 8.59 4.28
C GLN A 57 -9.95 7.87 3.03
N SER A 58 -10.15 8.50 1.87
CA SER A 58 -9.62 8.02 0.58
C SER A 58 -8.21 8.51 0.30
N MET A 59 -7.68 9.44 1.10
CA MET A 59 -6.36 10.02 0.92
C MET A 59 -5.73 10.39 2.26
N MET A 60 -4.44 10.12 2.41
CA MET A 60 -3.63 10.45 3.58
C MET A 60 -2.33 11.11 3.14
N ALA A 61 -2.06 12.32 3.62
CA ALA A 61 -0.76 12.96 3.44
C ALA A 61 0.30 12.29 4.34
N VAL A 62 1.47 12.01 3.78
CA VAL A 62 2.56 11.30 4.48
C VAL A 62 3.66 12.25 4.94
N HIS A 63 3.85 13.40 4.29
CA HIS A 63 4.87 14.39 4.66
C HIS A 63 6.27 13.77 4.83
N HIS A 64 6.74 13.05 3.79
CA HIS A 64 8.07 12.44 3.78
C HIS A 64 8.72 12.59 2.40
N PRO A 65 10.04 12.86 2.28
CA PRO A 65 10.73 13.03 0.98
C PRO A 65 10.68 11.81 0.04
N LEU A 66 10.20 10.66 0.51
CA LEU A 66 10.04 9.43 -0.29
C LEU A 66 8.59 9.17 -0.69
N LEU A 67 7.63 9.72 0.06
CA LEU A 67 6.21 9.45 -0.12
C LEU A 67 5.40 10.68 0.25
N ALA A 68 4.75 11.26 -0.76
CA ALA A 68 3.91 12.44 -0.63
C ALA A 68 2.63 12.09 0.11
N ARG A 69 1.94 11.06 -0.40
CA ARG A 69 0.60 10.67 0.05
C ARG A 69 0.28 9.21 -0.30
N ILE A 70 -0.75 8.70 0.35
CA ILE A 70 -1.36 7.40 0.10
C ILE A 70 -2.81 7.65 -0.31
N ARG A 71 -3.27 7.02 -1.39
CA ARG A 71 -4.66 7.04 -1.85
C ARG A 71 -5.26 5.66 -1.75
N ILE A 72 -6.50 5.59 -1.30
CA ILE A 72 -7.26 4.38 -1.05
C ILE A 72 -8.53 4.49 -1.89
N GLY A 73 -8.65 3.62 -2.89
CA GLY A 73 -9.82 3.50 -3.74
C GLY A 73 -10.42 2.11 -3.61
N THR A 74 -11.75 2.00 -3.62
CA THR A 74 -12.45 0.72 -3.71
C THR A 74 -13.47 0.83 -4.85
N ASP A 75 -13.48 -0.16 -5.73
CA ASP A 75 -14.45 -0.27 -6.82
C ASP A 75 -14.95 -1.71 -6.98
N ARG A 76 -15.62 -2.02 -8.11
CA ARG A 76 -16.14 -3.37 -8.40
C ARG A 76 -15.05 -4.43 -8.58
N ARG A 77 -13.80 -4.04 -8.84
CA ARG A 77 -12.65 -4.95 -9.02
C ARG A 77 -11.95 -5.25 -7.70
N GLY A 78 -12.06 -4.34 -6.73
CA GLY A 78 -11.57 -4.54 -5.37
C GLY A 78 -10.96 -3.27 -4.79
N LEU A 79 -10.00 -3.45 -3.90
CA LEU A 79 -9.28 -2.37 -3.24
C LEU A 79 -7.99 -2.05 -4.00
N ARG A 80 -7.75 -0.76 -4.26
CA ARG A 80 -6.49 -0.24 -4.78
C ARG A 80 -5.90 0.75 -3.78
N VAL A 81 -4.65 0.53 -3.40
CA VAL A 81 -3.85 1.46 -2.59
C VAL A 81 -2.73 2.01 -3.46
N VAL A 82 -2.72 3.32 -3.67
CA VAL A 82 -1.70 4.02 -4.46
C VAL A 82 -0.78 4.81 -3.54
N PHE A 83 0.51 4.63 -3.74
CA PHE A 83 1.60 5.33 -3.06
C PHE A 83 2.19 6.33 -4.05
N GLU A 84 1.97 7.63 -3.80
CA GLU A 84 2.55 8.70 -4.63
C GLU A 84 3.89 9.13 -4.02
N THR A 85 4.97 8.85 -4.75
CA THR A 85 6.35 9.04 -4.30
C THR A 85 6.96 10.32 -4.88
N GLU A 86 7.67 11.09 -4.05
CA GLU A 86 8.28 12.36 -4.47
C GLU A 86 9.57 12.16 -5.31
N SER A 87 10.18 10.99 -5.22
CA SER A 87 11.45 10.67 -5.87
C SER A 87 11.48 9.22 -6.35
N ARG A 88 12.52 8.85 -7.12
CA ARG A 88 12.75 7.44 -7.46
C ARG A 88 13.09 6.66 -6.19
N ILE A 89 12.31 5.62 -5.92
CA ILE A 89 12.47 4.76 -4.76
C ILE A 89 12.76 3.32 -5.14
N ARG A 90 13.29 2.57 -4.18
CA ARG A 90 13.20 1.11 -4.14
C ARG A 90 12.20 0.74 -3.05
N TYR A 91 11.46 -0.34 -3.27
CA TYR A 91 10.51 -0.83 -2.28
C TYR A 91 10.64 -2.33 -2.05
N ALA A 92 10.23 -2.77 -0.86
CA ALA A 92 10.04 -4.16 -0.51
C ALA A 92 8.67 -4.34 0.12
N ILE A 93 7.91 -5.33 -0.34
CA ILE A 93 6.61 -5.68 0.21
C ILE A 93 6.77 -6.99 0.99
N ARG A 94 6.38 -6.98 2.26
CA ARG A 94 6.52 -8.12 3.16
C ARG A 94 5.17 -8.44 3.78
N PRO A 95 4.53 -9.56 3.41
CA PRO A 95 3.37 -10.07 4.12
C PRO A 95 3.70 -10.33 5.59
N ARG A 96 2.74 -10.02 6.46
CA ARG A 96 2.80 -10.21 7.91
C ARG A 96 1.44 -10.70 8.39
N PRO A 97 1.35 -11.34 9.57
CA PRO A 97 0.06 -11.64 10.17
C PRO A 97 -0.80 -10.36 10.24
N GLN A 98 -1.96 -10.39 9.58
CA GLN A 98 -2.93 -9.30 9.55
C GLN A 98 -2.38 -7.95 9.04
N ALA A 99 -1.32 -7.99 8.23
CA ALA A 99 -0.76 -6.77 7.66
C ALA A 99 0.05 -7.02 6.39
N LEU A 100 0.17 -5.98 5.58
CA LEU A 100 1.18 -5.88 4.53
C LEU A 100 2.12 -4.73 4.87
N ALA A 101 3.42 -5.01 5.00
CA ALA A 101 4.43 -3.99 5.25
C ALA A 101 5.12 -3.61 3.94
N ILE A 102 5.07 -2.33 3.58
CA ILE A 102 5.71 -1.76 2.40
C ILE A 102 6.81 -0.84 2.88
N GLN A 103 8.05 -1.26 2.67
CA GLN A 103 9.23 -0.48 3.01
C GLN A 103 9.72 0.27 1.78
N PHE A 104 9.95 1.56 1.92
CA PHE A 104 10.45 2.47 0.90
C PHE A 104 11.84 2.98 1.29
N GLN A 105 12.73 3.03 0.31
CA GLN A 105 14.08 3.57 0.43
C GLN A 105 14.42 4.39 -0.83
N PRO A 106 15.35 5.35 -0.74
CA PRO A 106 15.87 6.01 -1.93
C PRO A 106 16.42 4.99 -2.94
N ALA A 107 16.15 5.21 -4.23
CA ALA A 107 16.94 4.57 -5.27
C ALA A 107 18.36 5.14 -5.19
N ARG A 108 19.40 4.29 -5.17
CA ARG A 108 20.78 4.78 -5.24
C ARG A 108 20.94 5.58 -6.54
N LYS A 109 21.51 6.79 -6.45
CA LYS A 109 22.05 7.47 -7.63
C LYS A 109 23.14 6.57 -8.21
N ARG A 110 23.01 6.23 -9.49
CA ARG A 110 24.10 5.65 -10.26
C ARG A 110 25.18 6.69 -10.46
#